data_AF-A0A4Y2IR85-F1
#
_entry.id   AF-A0A4Y2IR85-F1
#
_cell.length_a   1.000
_cell.length_b   1.000
_cell.length_c   1.000
_cell.angle_alpha   90.00
_cell.angle_beta   90.00
_cell.angle_gamma   90.00
#
_symmetry.space_group_name_H-M   'P 1'
#
loop_
_entity.id
_entity.type
_entity.pdbx_description
1 polymer ?
#
loop_
_entity_poly.entity_id
_entity_poly.type
_entity_poly.pdbx_seq_one_letter_code
_entity_poly.pdbx_strand_id
1 'polypeptide(L)'
;MYDAVQLFAKALQDLDGSKAINFPPISCDSGLRGLDGSSIINFMKPSSIQGLTGKVKFDEQGFRSEFVLDLIYLTKDGLEKIGAWAPGKGINITKNMSNEYDTLLLQNKTLIVTTYVVTFFFLLLLTFDRCDSFLSCHIFFISLEP
;
A
#
# COMPACT_ATOMS: atom_id res chain seq x y z
N MET A 1 -9.61 -6.75 -16.95
CA MET A 1 -10.31 -7.46 -18.05
C MET A 1 -9.38 -7.70 -19.24
N TYR A 2 -8.68 -6.68 -19.74
CA TYR A 2 -7.74 -6.79 -20.87
C TYR A 2 -6.74 -7.96 -20.73
N ASP A 3 -5.95 -7.98 -19.65
CA ASP A 3 -4.94 -9.02 -19.41
C ASP A 3 -5.54 -10.44 -19.37
N ALA A 4 -6.76 -10.57 -18.83
CA ALA A 4 -7.46 -11.85 -18.75
C ALA A 4 -7.88 -12.36 -20.14
N VAL A 5 -8.43 -11.48 -20.99
CA VAL A 5 -8.80 -11.82 -22.36
C VAL A 5 -7.57 -12.16 -23.19
N GLN A 6 -6.49 -11.39 -23.04
CA GLN A 6 -5.22 -11.64 -23.74
C GLN A 6 -4.62 -13.00 -23.35
N LEU A 7 -4.60 -13.31 -22.05
CA LEU A 7 -4.15 -14.61 -21.54
C LEU A 7 -4.99 -15.75 -22.09
N PHE A 8 -6.32 -15.60 -22.02
CA PHE A 8 -7.26 -16.61 -22.47
C PHE A 8 -7.14 -16.87 -23.98
N ALA A 9 -7.04 -15.82 -24.79
CA ALA A 9 -6.84 -15.91 -26.23
C ALA A 9 -5.53 -16.62 -26.58
N LYS A 10 -4.44 -16.28 -25.87
CA LYS A 10 -3.16 -16.96 -26.05
C LYS A 10 -3.26 -18.45 -25.71
N ALA A 11 -3.87 -18.80 -24.57
CA ALA A 11 -4.02 -20.19 -24.16
C ALA A 11 -4.90 -20.99 -25.13
N LEU A 12 -5.97 -20.38 -25.67
CA LEU A 12 -6.78 -20.99 -26.72
C LEU A 12 -5.99 -21.24 -28.00
N GLN A 13 -5.19 -20.27 -28.44
CA GLN A 13 -4.34 -20.41 -29.62
C GLN A 13 -3.30 -21.53 -29.45
N ASP A 14 -2.67 -21.58 -28.27
CA ASP A 14 -1.68 -22.61 -27.95
C ASP A 14 -2.33 -24.02 -27.86
N LEU A 15 -3.58 -24.11 -27.38
CA LEU A 15 -4.36 -25.34 -27.31
C LEU A 15 -4.82 -25.82 -28.71
N ASP A 16 -5.33 -24.92 -29.56
CA ASP A 16 -5.82 -25.23 -30.91
C ASP A 16 -4.69 -25.77 -31.80
N GLY A 17 -3.48 -25.23 -31.66
CA GLY A 17 -2.30 -25.73 -32.36
C GLY A 17 -1.83 -27.12 -31.88
N SER A 18 -2.28 -27.58 -30.71
CA SER A 18 -1.81 -28.81 -30.07
C SER A 18 -2.82 -29.97 -30.16
N LYS A 19 -4.13 -29.69 -30.09
CA LYS A 19 -5.19 -30.69 -30.03
C LYS A 19 -6.46 -30.13 -30.68
N ALA A 20 -7.17 -30.97 -31.45
CA ALA A 20 -8.53 -30.64 -31.87
C ALA A 20 -9.46 -30.53 -30.64
N ILE A 21 -10.03 -29.36 -30.42
CA ILE A 21 -10.89 -29.07 -29.27
C ILE A 21 -12.35 -29.08 -29.69
N ASN A 22 -13.23 -29.65 -28.86
CA ASN A 22 -14.67 -29.50 -29.02
C ASN A 22 -15.30 -29.02 -27.71
N PHE A 23 -16.13 -27.97 -27.79
CA PHE A 23 -16.90 -27.44 -26.66
C PHE A 23 -18.39 -27.66 -26.90
N PRO A 24 -18.90 -28.90 -26.70
CA PRO A 24 -20.32 -29.15 -26.83
C PRO A 24 -21.11 -28.41 -25.75
N PRO A 25 -22.39 -28.07 -26.01
CA PRO A 25 -23.25 -27.50 -24.97
C PRO A 25 -23.39 -28.50 -23.82
N ILE A 26 -23.22 -28.00 -22.60
CA ILE A 26 -23.38 -28.78 -21.36
C ILE A 26 -24.62 -28.28 -20.61
N SER A 27 -25.31 -29.19 -19.92
CA SER A 27 -26.44 -28.86 -19.03
C SER A 27 -26.04 -29.13 -17.58
N CYS A 28 -26.51 -28.28 -16.68
CA CYS A 28 -26.35 -28.48 -15.24
C CYS A 28 -27.18 -29.68 -14.73
N ASP A 29 -28.29 -30.02 -15.41
CA ASP A 29 -29.19 -31.10 -15.00
C ASP A 29 -28.59 -32.49 -15.24
N SER A 30 -27.73 -32.62 -16.26
CA SER A 30 -27.10 -33.90 -16.60
C SER A 30 -25.88 -34.22 -15.73
N GLY A 31 -25.34 -33.24 -15.00
CA GLY A 31 -24.13 -33.40 -14.17
C GLY A 31 -22.86 -33.75 -14.98
N LEU A 32 -22.93 -33.72 -16.31
CA LEU A 32 -21.83 -34.09 -17.18
C LEU A 32 -20.78 -32.97 -17.22
N ARG A 33 -19.51 -33.32 -17.02
CA ARG A 33 -18.38 -32.40 -17.17
C ARG A 33 -17.96 -32.34 -18.63
N GLY A 34 -17.65 -31.13 -19.11
CA GLY A 34 -17.07 -30.95 -20.45
C GLY A 34 -15.74 -31.69 -20.59
N LEU A 35 -15.58 -32.43 -21.68
CA LEU A 35 -14.43 -33.32 -21.91
C LEU A 35 -13.09 -32.55 -21.95
N ASP A 36 -13.08 -31.39 -22.60
CA ASP A 36 -11.86 -30.60 -22.83
C ASP A 36 -11.74 -29.37 -21.92
N GLY A 37 -12.66 -29.20 -20.96
CA GLY A 37 -12.65 -28.03 -20.07
C GLY A 37 -11.41 -27.94 -19.17
N SER A 38 -10.79 -29.06 -18.82
CA SER A 38 -9.51 -29.08 -18.08
C SER A 38 -8.31 -28.77 -18.97
N SER A 39 -8.41 -29.02 -20.28
CA SER A 39 -7.32 -28.81 -21.23
C SER A 39 -6.89 -27.35 -21.25
N ILE A 40 -7.84 -26.42 -21.34
CA ILE A 40 -7.52 -24.98 -21.38
C ILE A 40 -6.81 -24.49 -20.11
N ILE A 41 -7.15 -25.04 -18.95
CA ILE A 41 -6.49 -24.71 -17.68
C ILE A 41 -5.02 -25.16 -17.71
N ASN A 42 -4.74 -26.33 -18.30
CA ASN A 42 -3.38 -26.86 -18.43
C ASN A 42 -2.51 -26.01 -19.37
N PHE A 43 -3.10 -25.28 -20.30
CA PHE A 43 -2.38 -24.31 -21.14
C PHE A 43 -2.29 -22.93 -20.47
N MET A 44 -3.31 -22.49 -19.74
CA MET A 44 -3.30 -21.20 -19.03
C MET A 44 -2.31 -21.16 -17.86
N LYS A 45 -2.28 -22.19 -16.99
CA LYS A 45 -1.45 -22.19 -15.77
C LYS A 45 0.06 -21.96 -16.02
N PRO A 46 0.72 -22.70 -16.93
CA PRO A 46 2.15 -22.50 -17.20
C PRO A 46 2.41 -21.29 -18.10
N SER A 47 1.39 -20.71 -18.74
CA SER A 47 1.57 -19.57 -19.63
C SER A 47 1.99 -18.31 -18.87
N SER A 48 2.84 -17.51 -19.51
CA SER A 48 3.19 -16.18 -19.02
C SER A 48 3.00 -15.17 -20.14
N ILE A 49 2.38 -14.04 -19.79
CA ILE A 49 2.18 -12.92 -20.71
C ILE A 49 2.67 -11.62 -20.09
N GLN A 50 3.01 -10.67 -20.94
CA GLN A 50 3.22 -9.28 -20.56
C GLN A 50 1.91 -8.52 -20.81
N GLY A 51 1.18 -8.23 -19.73
CA GLY A 51 -0.06 -7.46 -19.75
C GLY A 51 0.14 -6.00 -19.34
N LEU A 52 -0.98 -5.28 -19.20
CA LEU A 52 -1.01 -3.89 -18.71
C LEU A 52 -0.56 -3.80 -17.25
N THR A 53 -0.88 -4.83 -16.45
CA THR A 53 -0.48 -4.90 -15.03
C THR A 53 0.91 -5.52 -14.82
N GLY A 54 1.73 -5.55 -15.86
CA GLY A 54 3.04 -6.20 -15.83
C GLY A 54 2.99 -7.66 -16.25
N LYS A 55 3.98 -8.43 -15.82
CA LYS A 55 4.05 -9.87 -16.09
C LYS A 55 2.92 -10.60 -15.34
N VAL A 56 2.18 -11.43 -16.06
CA VAL A 56 1.13 -12.30 -15.51
C VAL A 56 1.64 -13.74 -15.57
N LYS A 57 1.60 -14.41 -14.43
CA LYS A 57 2.00 -15.81 -14.25
C LYS A 57 1.28 -16.39 -13.05
N PHE A 58 0.96 -17.68 -13.12
CA PHE A 58 0.26 -18.39 -12.06
C PHE A 58 1.17 -19.35 -11.30
N ASP A 59 0.78 -19.70 -10.08
CA ASP A 59 1.30 -20.85 -9.35
C ASP A 59 0.59 -22.15 -9.75
N GLU A 60 0.98 -23.26 -9.12
CA GLU A 60 0.42 -24.59 -9.37
C GLU A 60 -1.08 -24.66 -9.05
N GLN A 61 -1.54 -23.84 -8.11
CA GLN A 61 -2.93 -23.73 -7.67
C GLN A 61 -3.76 -22.88 -8.64
N GLY A 62 -3.13 -22.04 -9.48
CA GLY A 62 -3.80 -21.14 -10.42
C GLY A 62 -4.00 -19.72 -9.89
N PHE A 63 -3.32 -19.33 -8.81
CA PHE A 63 -3.28 -17.95 -8.33
C PHE A 63 -2.15 -17.19 -8.99
N ARG A 64 -2.33 -15.88 -9.21
CA ARG A 64 -1.28 -15.03 -9.77
C ARG A 64 -0.13 -14.91 -8.76
N SER A 65 1.03 -15.42 -9.13
CA SER A 65 2.20 -15.53 -8.25
C SER A 65 3.22 -14.41 -8.45
N GLU A 66 3.26 -13.80 -9.64
CA GLU A 66 4.14 -12.67 -9.96
C GLU A 66 3.29 -11.40 -10.21
N PHE A 67 3.46 -10.40 -9.35
CA PHE A 67 2.89 -9.06 -9.50
C PHE A 67 3.70 -8.04 -8.70
N VAL A 68 3.53 -6.76 -9.02
CA VAL A 68 4.16 -5.64 -8.30
C VAL A 68 3.05 -4.70 -7.87
N LEU A 69 3.10 -4.27 -6.60
CA LEU A 69 2.19 -3.30 -6.03
C LEU A 69 2.90 -1.97 -5.86
N ASP A 70 2.23 -0.89 -6.21
CA ASP A 70 2.75 0.45 -6.03
C ASP A 70 2.40 0.98 -4.64
N LEU A 71 3.39 1.53 -3.95
CA LEU A 71 3.18 2.21 -2.67
C LEU A 71 2.86 3.66 -2.97
N ILE A 72 1.65 4.09 -2.60
CA ILE A 72 1.13 5.42 -2.88
C ILE A 72 0.98 6.18 -1.55
N TYR A 73 1.34 7.46 -1.58
CA TYR A 73 1.26 8.37 -0.45
C TYR A 73 0.47 9.62 -0.84
N LEU A 74 -0.29 10.18 0.10
CA LEU A 74 -1.05 11.40 -0.13
C LEU A 74 -0.26 12.63 0.36
N THR A 75 0.12 13.50 -0.57
CA THR A 75 0.75 14.80 -0.29
C THR A 75 -0.28 15.93 -0.45
N LYS A 76 0.15 17.17 -0.19
CA LYS A 76 -0.69 18.36 -0.48
C LYS A 76 -1.00 18.51 -1.96
N ASP A 77 -0.09 18.01 -2.82
CA ASP A 77 -0.19 18.12 -4.27
C ASP A 77 -0.93 16.93 -4.91
N GLY A 78 -1.15 15.84 -4.16
CA GLY A 78 -1.97 14.71 -4.57
C GLY A 78 -1.39 13.34 -4.20
N LEU A 79 -1.81 12.30 -4.91
CA LEU A 79 -1.30 10.95 -4.71
C LEU A 79 0.03 10.77 -5.45
N GLU A 80 1.08 10.45 -4.70
CA GLU A 80 2.42 10.20 -5.22
C GLU A 80 2.86 8.77 -4.97
N LYS A 81 3.51 8.16 -5.97
CA LYS A 81 4.17 6.87 -5.80
C LYS A 81 5.48 7.06 -5.02
N ILE A 82 5.58 6.41 -3.86
CA ILE A 82 6.75 6.48 -2.96
C ILE A 82 7.62 5.21 -2.99
N GLY A 83 7.14 4.15 -3.63
CA GLY A 83 7.87 2.89 -3.72
C GLY A 83 7.10 1.78 -4.43
N ALA A 84 7.61 0.57 -4.30
CA ALA A 84 6.98 -0.63 -4.83
C ALA A 84 7.19 -1.82 -3.89
N TRP A 85 6.25 -2.77 -3.93
CA TRP A 85 6.34 -4.05 -3.24
C TRP A 85 6.17 -5.19 -4.23
N ALA A 86 6.97 -6.24 -4.08
CA ALA A 86 6.82 -7.46 -4.88
C ALA A 86 6.97 -8.72 -4.01
N PRO A 87 6.25 -9.80 -4.34
CA PRO A 87 6.43 -11.10 -3.70
C PRO A 87 7.90 -11.53 -3.75
N GLY A 88 8.45 -11.97 -2.62
CA GLY A 88 9.85 -12.40 -2.49
C GLY A 88 10.90 -11.27 -2.45
N LYS A 89 10.59 -10.06 -2.91
CA LYS A 89 11.50 -8.89 -2.83
C LYS A 89 11.17 -7.96 -1.66
N GLY A 90 9.94 -7.99 -1.16
CA GLY A 90 9.50 -7.13 -0.07
C GLY A 90 9.27 -5.69 -0.51
N ILE A 91 9.29 -4.77 0.45
CA ILE A 91 9.04 -3.34 0.26
C ILE A 91 10.33 -2.65 -0.20
N ASN A 92 10.23 -1.82 -1.25
CA ASN A 92 11.28 -0.93 -1.69
C ASN A 92 10.76 0.51 -1.75
N ILE A 93 11.18 1.35 -0.79
CA ILE A 93 10.80 2.77 -0.71
C ILE A 93 11.86 3.60 -1.44
N THR A 94 11.45 4.27 -2.51
CA THR A 94 12.35 5.09 -3.35
C THR A 94 12.31 6.56 -2.99
N LYS A 95 11.20 7.04 -2.40
CA LYS A 95 11.07 8.40 -1.88
C LYS A 95 10.88 8.32 -0.36
N ASN A 96 11.86 8.84 0.37
CA ASN A 96 11.72 8.99 1.81
C ASN A 96 11.00 10.31 2.12
N MET A 97 9.70 10.23 2.43
CA MET A 97 8.88 11.39 2.77
C MET A 97 9.12 11.89 4.20
N SER A 98 9.90 11.17 5.02
CA SER A 98 10.20 11.56 6.40
C SER A 98 10.77 12.97 6.49
N ASN A 99 11.57 13.41 5.52
CA ASN A 99 12.22 14.72 5.57
C ASN A 99 11.24 15.91 5.44
N GLU A 100 10.12 15.73 4.73
CA GLU A 100 9.11 16.77 4.59
C GLU A 100 8.19 16.81 5.82
N TYR A 101 7.91 15.66 6.43
CA TYR A 101 7.16 15.60 7.68
C TYR A 101 8.00 16.05 8.88
N ASP A 102 9.24 15.61 9.04
CA ASP A 102 10.07 15.91 10.22
C ASP A 102 10.40 17.40 10.35
N THR A 103 10.58 18.11 9.23
CA THR A 103 10.80 19.57 9.24
C THR A 103 9.51 20.35 9.52
N LEU A 104 8.35 19.84 9.09
CA LEU A 104 7.02 20.43 9.33
C LEU A 104 6.38 19.98 10.66
N LEU A 105 6.92 18.96 11.32
CA LEU A 105 6.34 18.38 12.54
C LEU A 105 6.52 19.30 13.75
N LEU A 106 7.54 20.17 13.77
CA LEU A 106 7.85 21.06 14.90
C LEU A 106 7.95 22.56 14.54
N GLN A 107 8.00 22.96 13.27
CA GLN A 107 8.00 24.38 12.92
C GLN A 107 6.61 24.99 13.16
N ASN A 108 6.56 26.07 13.95
CA ASN A 108 5.34 26.81 14.30
C ASN A 108 4.23 25.95 14.93
N LYS A 109 4.60 24.93 15.70
CA LYS A 109 3.64 24.18 16.53
C LYS A 109 3.88 24.46 18.01
N THR A 110 2.83 24.86 18.69
CA THR A 110 2.79 24.96 20.15
C THR A 110 2.54 23.57 20.72
N LEU A 111 3.50 23.07 21.50
CA LEU A 111 3.30 21.85 22.28
C LEU A 111 2.39 22.20 23.46
N ILE A 112 1.21 21.58 23.51
CA ILE A 112 0.34 21.67 24.68
C ILE A 112 0.88 20.70 25.72
N VAL A 113 1.55 21.23 26.74
CA VAL A 113 2.13 20.44 27.83
C VAL A 113 1.13 20.40 28.98
N THR A 114 0.63 19.21 29.29
CA THR A 114 -0.22 18.97 30.47
C THR A 114 0.67 18.50 31.62
N THR A 115 0.67 19.23 32.73
CA THR A 115 1.38 18.87 33.96
C THR A 115 0.43 18.85 35.15
N TYR A 116 0.86 18.24 36.26
CA TYR A 116 0.16 18.23 37.53
C TYR A 116 1.10 18.73 38.64
N VAL A 117 0.57 19.44 39.62
CA VAL A 117 1.38 20.04 40.70
C VAL A 117 1.86 18.92 41.63
N VAL A 118 3.20 18.79 41.78
CA VAL A 118 3.85 17.90 42.75
C VAL A 118 4.76 18.69 43.67
N THR A 119 4.60 18.50 44.98
CA THR A 119 5.20 19.32 46.04
C THR A 119 6.72 19.16 46.21
N PHE A 120 7.45 18.59 45.25
CA PHE A 120 8.90 18.38 45.40
C PHE A 120 9.76 18.51 44.13
N PHE A 121 9.20 18.85 42.97
CA PHE A 121 10.01 19.03 41.74
C PHE A 121 9.81 20.36 41.01
N PHE A 122 8.80 21.15 41.38
CA PHE A 122 8.64 22.51 40.86
C PHE A 122 8.58 23.48 42.03
N LEU A 123 9.72 24.09 42.37
CA LEU A 123 9.69 25.35 43.10
C LEU A 123 9.13 26.39 42.12
N LEU A 124 7.90 26.81 42.36
CA LEU A 124 7.23 27.85 41.59
C LEU A 124 8.00 29.16 41.79
N LEU A 125 8.98 29.48 40.94
CA LEU A 125 9.51 30.84 40.87
C LEU A 125 8.46 31.71 40.17
N LEU A 126 7.54 32.24 40.97
CA LEU A 126 6.63 33.30 40.56
C LEU A 126 7.44 34.60 40.40
N THR A 127 7.91 34.92 39.19
CA THR A 127 8.09 36.34 38.85
C THR A 127 6.73 36.87 38.47
N PHE A 128 6.01 37.34 39.49
CA PHE A 128 4.74 38.05 39.37
C PHE A 128 5.05 39.48 38.89
N ASP A 129 5.29 39.67 37.59
CA ASP A 129 5.16 41.00 37.02
C ASP A 129 3.70 41.26 36.68
N ARG A 130 3.19 42.39 37.17
CA ARG A 130 1.77 42.76 37.28
C ARG A 130 0.90 42.24 36.13
N CYS A 131 -0.05 41.37 36.48
CA CYS A 131 -1.16 41.00 35.61
C CYS A 131 -2.28 42.03 35.80
N ASP A 132 -2.23 43.14 35.05
CA ASP A 132 -3.38 44.04 34.95
C ASP A 132 -4.36 43.53 33.88
N SER A 133 -5.41 42.87 34.37
CA SER A 133 -6.77 42.76 33.86
C SER A 133 -7.10 42.35 32.43
N PHE A 134 -6.20 42.20 31.45
CA PHE A 134 -6.57 41.61 30.14
C PHE A 134 -5.36 41.00 29.40
N LEU A 135 -5.32 39.65 29.41
CA LEU A 135 -4.55 38.71 28.59
C LEU A 135 -3.13 39.13 28.13
N SER A 136 -2.10 38.54 28.75
CA SER A 136 -1.11 37.64 28.13
C SER A 136 0.21 37.69 28.91
N CYS A 137 0.37 36.83 29.92
CA CYS A 137 1.67 36.62 30.56
C CYS A 137 2.54 35.74 29.66
N HIS A 138 3.56 36.32 29.04
CA HIS A 138 4.63 35.56 28.42
C HIS A 138 5.53 34.98 29.53
N ILE A 139 5.47 33.67 29.73
CA ILE A 139 6.35 32.95 30.66
C ILE A 139 7.64 32.60 29.90
N PHE A 140 8.77 33.20 30.27
CA PHE A 140 10.10 32.77 29.82
C PHE A 140 10.65 31.73 30.78
N PHE A 141 11.01 30.55 30.26
CA PHE A 141 11.78 29.55 31.01
C PHE A 141 13.28 29.87 30.88
N ILE A 142 13.96 30.10 32.00
CA ILE A 142 15.42 30.01 32.08
C ILE A 142 15.72 28.65 32.70
N SER A 143 16.36 27.76 31.94
CA SER A 143 16.91 26.51 32.47
C SER A 143 18.14 26.87 33.31
N LEU A 144 18.09 26.59 34.62
CA LEU A 144 19.29 26.47 35.43
C LEU A 144 19.68 24.99 35.42
N GLU A 145 20.65 24.65 34.58
CA GLU A 145 21.36 23.38 34.69
C GLU A 145 22.36 23.45 35.87
N PRO A 146 22.59 22.33 36.57
CA PRO A 146 23.57 22.25 37.66
C PRO A 146 25.02 22.28 37.18
#